data_AF-A0AAW1YTV8-F1
#
_entry.id   AF-A0AAW1YTV8-F1
#
_cell.length_a   1.000
_cell.length_b   1.000
_cell.length_c   1.000
_cell.angle_alpha   90.00
_cell.angle_beta   90.00
_cell.angle_gamma   90.00
#
_symmetry.space_group_name_H-M   'P 1'
#
loop_
_entity.id
_entity.type
_entity.pdbx_description
1 polymer ?
#
loop_
_entity_poly.entity_id
_entity_poly.type
_entity_poly.pdbx_seq_one_letter_code
_entity_poly.pdbx_strand_id
1 'polypeptide(L)'
;MHKSYQPLKPATNRFLQQRWDQTRYEDHRCKVREAKPVVDTKGIQTPVHIQHKLKKVQLQEERMSIIERDNHLLATRLAAITRSKGLVDHRNHYPQYSLNAQKRKEKLLQVTHENQEIYQRIMTQKSDYRRELWEEDWEKVKRRRDDIARYPRGVTNKQKPTKVVKFSGGTFGRSQRSSSGVEDDSDITEEELQPAT
;
A
#
# COMPACT_ATOMS: atom_id res chain seq x y z
N MET A 1 44.66 13.01 79.09
CA MET A 1 45.01 14.26 79.82
C MET A 1 43.98 15.34 79.49
N HIS A 2 43.17 15.78 80.46
CA HIS A 2 42.19 16.84 80.23
C HIS A 2 42.87 18.21 80.38
N LYS A 3 43.00 18.96 79.28
CA LYS A 3 43.55 20.32 79.28
C LYS A 3 42.47 21.28 79.74
N SER A 4 42.67 21.95 80.88
CA SER A 4 41.75 22.97 81.37
C SER A 4 41.86 24.24 80.51
N TYR A 5 40.72 24.85 80.15
CA TYR A 5 40.67 26.06 79.33
C TYR A 5 41.41 27.23 80.01
N GLN A 6 42.48 27.77 79.43
CA GLN A 6 43.22 28.92 79.96
C GLN A 6 42.98 30.15 79.06
N PRO A 7 42.33 31.20 79.56
CA PRO A 7 42.08 32.39 78.77
C PRO A 7 43.39 33.16 78.55
N LEU A 8 43.59 33.69 77.35
CA LEU A 8 44.79 34.46 76.98
C LEU A 8 44.81 35.86 77.62
N LYS A 9 43.64 36.38 78.00
CA LYS A 9 43.46 37.67 78.68
C LYS A 9 42.92 37.44 80.08
N PRO A 10 43.25 38.28 81.07
CA PRO A 10 42.67 38.19 82.40
C PRO A 10 41.15 38.34 82.30
N ALA A 11 40.41 37.38 82.83
CA ALA A 11 38.95 37.32 82.79
C ALA A 11 38.41 37.13 84.21
N THR A 12 37.37 37.89 84.55
CA THR A 12 36.72 37.82 85.87
C THR A 12 35.95 36.51 86.07
N ASN A 13 35.35 35.97 85.00
CA ASN A 13 34.66 34.68 85.01
C ASN A 13 35.17 33.77 83.87
N ARG A 14 35.85 32.70 84.25
CA ARG A 14 36.53 31.76 83.32
C ARG A 14 35.56 30.93 82.49
N PHE A 15 34.39 30.57 83.02
CA PHE A 15 33.40 29.76 82.31
C PHE A 15 32.69 30.55 81.21
N LEU A 16 32.37 31.81 81.48
CA LEU A 16 31.78 32.71 80.47
C LEU A 16 32.79 33.01 79.36
N GLN A 17 34.06 33.26 79.72
CA GLN A 17 35.11 33.49 78.74
C GLN A 17 35.33 32.27 77.84
N GLN A 18 35.29 31.05 78.39
CA GLN A 18 35.37 29.81 77.61
C GLN A 18 34.26 29.71 76.57
N ARG A 19 33.01 29.98 76.97
CA ARG A 19 31.87 29.92 76.05
C ARG A 19 32.02 30.95 74.92
N TRP A 20 32.41 32.17 75.24
CA TRP A 20 32.57 33.23 74.24
C TRP A 20 33.70 32.96 73.26
N ASP A 21 34.84 32.46 73.74
CA ASP A 21 35.96 32.09 72.88
C ASP A 21 35.58 30.92 71.98
N GLN A 22 34.84 29.94 72.51
CA GLN A 22 34.33 28.82 71.73
C GLN A 22 33.37 29.30 70.62
N THR A 23 32.40 30.15 70.93
CA THR A 23 31.47 30.71 69.94
C THR A 23 32.20 31.55 68.89
N ARG A 24 33.14 32.41 69.29
CA ARG A 24 33.95 33.20 68.34
C ARG A 24 34.81 32.32 67.43
N TYR A 25 35.38 31.25 67.98
CA TYR A 25 36.14 30.27 67.22
C TYR A 25 35.25 29.56 66.20
N GLU A 26 34.06 29.12 66.62
CA GLU A 26 33.07 28.49 65.75
C GLU A 26 32.60 29.46 64.64
N ASP A 27 32.29 30.71 64.99
CA ASP A 27 31.91 31.76 64.02
C ASP A 27 33.02 32.03 63.00
N HIS A 28 34.27 32.15 63.47
CA HIS A 28 35.42 32.33 62.58
C HIS A 28 35.60 31.13 61.66
N ARG A 29 35.50 29.90 62.18
CA ARG A 29 35.59 28.68 61.38
C ARG A 29 34.46 28.59 60.35
N CYS A 30 33.26 29.02 60.69
CA CYS A 30 32.15 29.12 59.74
C CYS A 30 32.45 30.13 58.63
N LYS A 31 32.91 31.34 58.98
CA LYS A 31 33.30 32.36 57.98
C LYS A 31 34.42 31.92 57.06
N VAL A 32 35.43 31.22 57.59
CA VAL A 32 36.52 30.67 56.77
C VAL A 32 36.01 29.57 55.83
N ARG A 33 35.10 28.71 56.30
CA ARG A 33 34.51 27.63 55.47
C ARG A 33 33.59 28.17 54.38
N GLU A 34 32.84 29.23 54.67
CA GLU A 34 31.85 29.82 53.77
C GLU A 34 32.44 30.90 52.84
N ALA A 35 33.70 31.29 53.04
CA ALA A 35 34.39 32.24 52.20
C ALA A 35 34.46 31.73 50.75
N LYS A 36 33.78 32.44 49.84
CA LYS A 36 33.79 32.14 48.41
C LYS A 36 35.07 32.71 47.76
N PRO A 37 35.68 32.00 46.80
CA PRO A 37 36.81 32.53 46.05
C PRO A 37 36.37 33.75 45.22
N VAL A 38 37.22 34.78 45.17
CA VAL A 38 36.97 36.03 44.43
C VAL A 38 37.12 35.82 42.92
N VAL A 39 37.96 34.87 42.51
CA VAL A 39 38.22 34.53 41.11
C VAL A 39 37.65 33.16 40.83
N ASP A 40 36.91 33.05 39.73
CA ASP A 40 36.49 31.74 39.24
C ASP A 40 37.71 31.01 38.67
N THR A 41 38.11 29.94 39.36
CA THR A 41 39.21 29.05 38.93
C THR A 41 38.69 27.84 38.15
N LYS A 42 37.39 27.77 37.85
CA LYS A 42 36.83 26.68 37.06
C LYS A 42 37.28 26.79 35.61
N GLY A 43 37.68 25.65 35.05
CA GLY A 43 38.01 25.55 33.64
C GLY A 43 36.79 25.84 32.75
N ILE A 44 37.05 26.17 31.49
CA ILE A 44 36.02 26.35 30.47
C ILE A 44 35.20 25.05 30.37
N GLN A 45 33.86 25.17 30.38
CA GLN A 45 32.98 24.02 30.19
C GLN A 45 33.23 23.39 28.82
N THR A 46 33.35 22.06 28.79
CA THR A 46 33.55 21.33 27.54
C THR A 46 32.34 21.52 26.62
N PRO A 47 32.53 21.98 25.38
CA PRO A 47 31.44 22.14 24.42
C PRO A 47 30.66 20.83 24.20
N VAL A 48 29.34 20.94 24.08
CA VAL A 48 28.40 19.80 23.99
C VAL A 48 28.75 18.84 22.84
N HIS A 49 29.20 19.34 21.69
CA HIS A 49 29.55 18.51 20.53
C HIS A 49 30.82 17.65 20.74
N ILE A 50 31.67 18.02 21.70
CA ILE A 50 32.85 17.23 22.10
C ILE A 50 32.42 16.10 23.03
N GLN A 51 31.52 16.41 23.97
CA GLN A 51 30.92 15.42 24.87
C GLN A 51 30.04 14.42 24.09
N HIS A 52 29.26 14.91 23.12
CA HIS A 52 28.28 14.15 22.36
C HIS A 52 28.54 14.31 20.86
N LYS A 53 29.11 13.27 20.24
CA LYS A 53 29.31 13.21 18.79
C LYS A 53 28.03 12.78 18.08
N LEU A 54 27.03 13.68 18.02
CA LEU A 54 25.68 13.38 17.52
C LEU A 54 25.68 12.71 16.13
N LYS A 55 26.50 13.19 15.18
CA LYS A 55 26.63 12.56 13.85
C LYS A 55 27.11 11.11 13.89
N LYS A 56 27.99 10.78 14.84
CA LYS A 56 28.46 9.40 15.03
C LYS A 56 27.33 8.51 15.54
N VAL A 57 26.53 9.02 16.48
CA VAL A 57 25.36 8.31 17.03
C VAL A 57 24.34 8.07 15.91
N GLN A 58 24.00 9.10 15.15
CA GLN A 58 23.09 8.98 14.01
C GLN A 58 23.54 7.92 13.00
N LEU A 59 24.80 7.95 12.55
CA LEU A 59 25.32 6.96 11.61
C LEU A 59 25.27 5.52 12.17
N GLN A 60 25.44 5.37 13.49
CA GLN A 60 25.34 4.08 14.14
C GLN A 60 23.89 3.59 14.19
N GLU A 61 22.93 4.47 14.47
CA GLU A 61 21.48 4.16 14.44
C GLU A 61 21.01 3.79 13.03
N GLU A 62 21.42 4.54 12.01
CA GLU A 62 21.12 4.23 10.60
C GLU A 62 21.66 2.85 10.21
N ARG A 63 22.91 2.55 10.57
CA ARG A 63 23.51 1.23 10.34
C ARG A 63 22.75 0.12 11.07
N MET A 64 22.39 0.32 12.33
CA MET A 64 21.61 -0.64 13.10
C MET A 64 20.22 -0.88 12.47
N SER A 65 19.56 0.18 12.02
CA SER A 65 18.25 0.10 11.35
C SER A 65 18.30 -0.71 10.04
N ILE A 66 19.39 -0.61 9.28
CA ILE A 66 19.61 -1.43 8.08
C ILE A 66 19.78 -2.91 8.48
N ILE A 67 20.66 -3.18 9.45
CA ILE A 67 20.92 -4.53 9.95
C ILE A 67 19.64 -5.19 10.48
N GLU A 68 18.82 -4.46 11.23
CA GLU A 68 17.56 -4.97 11.79
C GLU A 68 16.56 -5.31 10.69
N ARG A 69 16.41 -4.44 9.68
CA ARG A 69 15.54 -4.70 8.53
C ARG A 69 15.99 -5.95 7.77
N ASP A 70 17.29 -6.07 7.52
CA ASP A 70 17.86 -7.21 6.80
C ASP A 70 17.73 -8.50 7.59
N ASN A 71 17.97 -8.46 8.91
CA ASN A 71 17.76 -9.59 9.82
C ASN A 71 16.30 -10.02 9.86
N HIS A 72 15.35 -9.07 9.88
CA HIS A 72 13.93 -9.37 9.85
C HIS A 72 13.52 -10.03 8.53
N LEU A 73 14.00 -9.51 7.39
CA LEU A 73 13.76 -10.10 6.08
C LEU A 73 14.34 -11.52 5.99
N LEU A 74 15.57 -11.71 6.48
CA LEU A 74 16.22 -13.02 6.52
C LEU A 74 15.44 -14.00 7.39
N ALA A 75 15.05 -13.60 8.60
CA ALA A 75 14.27 -14.43 9.51
C ALA A 75 12.93 -14.82 8.89
N THR A 76 12.25 -13.89 8.22
CA THR A 76 10.99 -14.16 7.51
C THR A 76 11.17 -15.20 6.40
N ARG A 77 12.25 -15.08 5.60
CA ARG A 77 12.60 -16.04 4.55
C ARG A 77 12.96 -17.41 5.13
N LEU A 78 13.77 -17.47 6.18
CA LEU A 78 14.11 -18.71 6.87
C LEU A 78 12.87 -19.37 7.48
N ALA A 79 11.95 -18.59 8.04
CA ALA A 79 10.67 -19.08 8.55
C ALA A 79 9.79 -19.63 7.41
N ALA A 80 9.79 -19.01 6.24
CA ALA A 80 9.10 -19.54 5.07
C ALA A 80 9.71 -20.87 4.59
N ILE A 81 11.03 -20.98 4.55
CA ILE A 81 11.76 -22.20 4.15
C ILE A 81 11.54 -23.32 5.16
N THR A 82 11.55 -23.03 6.46
CA THR A 82 11.30 -24.04 7.50
C THR A 82 9.85 -24.52 7.50
N ARG A 83 8.89 -23.63 7.17
CA ARG A 83 7.48 -24.01 7.00
C ARG A 83 7.24 -24.79 5.70
N SER A 84 7.95 -24.46 4.61
CA SER A 84 7.86 -25.23 3.38
C SER A 84 8.56 -26.57 3.62
N LYS A 85 7.88 -27.70 3.42
CA LYS A 85 8.39 -29.04 3.72
C LYS A 85 9.50 -29.51 2.75
N GLY A 86 10.34 -28.59 2.25
CA GLY A 86 11.36 -28.84 1.24
C GLY A 86 10.83 -28.93 -0.20
N LEU A 87 9.62 -28.45 -0.47
CA LEU A 87 9.07 -28.41 -1.83
C LEU A 87 9.75 -27.29 -2.62
N VAL A 88 10.70 -27.65 -3.48
CA VAL A 88 11.38 -26.74 -4.42
C VAL A 88 10.81 -26.97 -5.80
N ASP A 89 10.35 -25.91 -6.46
CA ASP A 89 9.95 -25.98 -7.86
C ASP A 89 11.19 -25.96 -8.77
N HIS A 90 11.16 -26.77 -9.82
CA HIS A 90 12.24 -26.83 -10.83
C HIS A 90 11.96 -25.86 -11.99
N ARG A 91 10.97 -24.97 -11.85
CA ARG A 91 10.42 -24.17 -12.93
C ARG A 91 10.75 -22.70 -12.71
N ASN A 92 11.81 -22.25 -13.36
CA ASN A 92 12.24 -20.88 -13.26
C ASN A 92 11.38 -19.99 -14.18
N HIS A 93 10.66 -19.04 -13.61
CA HIS A 93 9.80 -18.11 -14.35
C HIS A 93 10.63 -16.96 -14.89
N TYR A 94 11.27 -17.16 -16.03
CA TYR A 94 11.96 -16.08 -16.72
C TYR A 94 10.95 -15.22 -17.48
N PRO A 95 10.86 -13.91 -17.17
CA PRO A 95 10.07 -13.01 -18.00
C PRO A 95 10.66 -12.99 -19.41
N GLN A 96 9.82 -13.26 -20.41
CA GLN A 96 10.23 -13.17 -21.81
C GLN A 96 10.29 -11.69 -22.21
N TYR A 97 11.49 -11.11 -22.17
CA TYR A 97 11.71 -9.77 -22.68
C TYR A 97 11.75 -9.80 -24.21
N SER A 98 10.76 -9.16 -24.84
CA SER A 98 10.81 -8.87 -26.28
C SER A 98 11.31 -7.45 -26.49
N LEU A 99 12.33 -7.28 -27.33
CA LEU A 99 12.82 -5.96 -27.73
C LEU A 99 11.70 -5.07 -28.32
N ASN A 100 10.67 -5.70 -28.89
CA ASN A 100 9.52 -5.03 -29.50
C ASN A 100 8.31 -4.91 -28.56
N ALA A 101 8.44 -5.25 -27.27
CA ALA A 101 7.32 -5.23 -26.33
C ALA A 101 6.67 -3.84 -26.24
N GLN A 102 7.50 -2.79 -26.17
CA GLN A 102 7.03 -1.41 -26.09
C GLN A 102 6.28 -0.99 -27.36
N LYS A 103 6.87 -1.24 -28.53
CA LYS A 103 6.23 -0.96 -29.83
C LYS A 103 4.92 -1.73 -30.02
N ARG A 104 4.84 -2.98 -29.50
CA ARG A 104 3.61 -3.77 -29.52
C ARG A 104 2.54 -3.19 -28.60
N LYS A 105 2.93 -2.71 -27.41
CA LYS A 105 2.03 -2.04 -26.47
C LYS A 105 1.47 -0.74 -27.07
N GLU A 106 2.31 0.08 -27.69
CA GLU A 106 1.89 1.32 -28.36
C GLU A 106 0.93 1.03 -29.52
N LYS A 107 1.25 0.06 -30.38
CA LYS A 107 0.33 -0.36 -31.44
C LYS A 107 -0.99 -0.90 -30.91
N LEU A 108 -0.95 -1.66 -29.82
CA LEU A 108 -2.17 -2.17 -29.18
C LEU A 108 -3.04 -1.01 -28.71
N LEU A 109 -2.46 -0.01 -28.04
CA LEU A 109 -3.17 1.19 -27.61
C LEU A 109 -3.78 1.95 -28.80
N GLN A 110 -3.01 2.12 -29.88
CA GLN A 110 -3.50 2.77 -31.10
C GLN A 110 -4.70 2.02 -31.68
N VAL A 111 -4.58 0.70 -31.88
CA VAL A 111 -5.67 -0.13 -32.41
C VAL A 111 -6.88 -0.11 -31.49
N THR A 112 -6.68 -0.11 -30.17
CA THR A 112 -7.80 -0.03 -29.23
C THR A 112 -8.55 1.30 -29.32
N HIS A 113 -7.82 2.41 -29.52
CA HIS A 113 -8.43 3.72 -29.70
C HIS A 113 -9.21 3.81 -31.01
N GLU A 114 -8.61 3.36 -32.12
CA GLU A 114 -9.27 3.31 -33.43
C GLU A 114 -10.54 2.44 -33.39
N ASN A 115 -10.47 1.28 -32.72
CA ASN A 115 -11.63 0.41 -32.53
C ASN A 115 -12.73 1.08 -31.69
N GLN A 116 -12.36 1.85 -30.66
CA GLN A 116 -13.33 2.61 -29.85
C GLN A 116 -14.03 3.68 -30.69
N GLU A 117 -13.31 4.40 -31.54
CA GLU A 117 -13.93 5.38 -32.44
C GLU A 117 -14.88 4.71 -33.44
N ILE A 118 -14.48 3.58 -34.03
CA ILE A 118 -15.35 2.81 -34.93
C ILE A 118 -16.60 2.36 -34.19
N TYR A 119 -16.45 1.81 -32.99
CA TYR A 119 -17.56 1.39 -32.15
C TYR A 119 -18.51 2.56 -31.88
N GLN A 120 -18.00 3.73 -31.52
CA GLN A 120 -18.81 4.94 -31.31
C GLN A 120 -19.56 5.37 -32.58
N ARG A 121 -18.92 5.31 -33.76
CA ARG A 121 -19.58 5.62 -35.04
C ARG A 121 -20.71 4.64 -35.35
N ILE A 122 -20.49 3.34 -35.15
CA ILE A 122 -21.52 2.31 -35.35
C ILE A 122 -22.68 2.52 -34.37
N MET A 123 -22.39 2.84 -33.11
CA MET A 123 -23.41 3.04 -32.08
C MET A 123 -24.21 4.32 -32.29
N THR A 124 -23.59 5.39 -32.79
CA THR A 124 -24.28 6.67 -33.05
C THR A 124 -25.06 6.65 -34.36
N GLN A 125 -24.61 5.88 -35.36
CA GLN A 125 -25.32 5.72 -36.62
C GLN A 125 -26.65 4.98 -36.40
N LYS A 126 -27.76 5.69 -36.55
CA LYS A 126 -29.09 5.08 -36.58
C LYS A 126 -29.25 4.29 -37.86
N SER A 127 -30.03 3.21 -37.82
CA SER A 127 -30.37 2.45 -39.02
C SER A 127 -31.19 3.29 -39.99
N ASP A 128 -30.73 3.46 -41.23
CA ASP A 128 -31.48 4.10 -42.33
C ASP A 128 -32.69 3.27 -42.80
N TYR A 129 -32.82 2.04 -42.28
CA TYR A 129 -33.97 1.19 -42.52
C TYR A 129 -35.23 1.79 -41.89
N ARG A 130 -36.01 2.54 -42.69
CA ARG A 130 -37.37 2.95 -42.32
C ARG A 130 -38.29 1.72 -42.39
N ARG A 131 -38.29 0.95 -41.29
CA ARG A 131 -39.03 -0.32 -41.14
C ARG A 131 -40.49 -0.20 -41.59
N GLU A 132 -41.14 0.90 -41.22
CA GLU A 132 -42.52 1.19 -41.58
C GLU A 132 -42.74 1.21 -43.11
N LEU A 133 -41.86 1.88 -43.87
CA LEU A 133 -41.95 1.90 -45.34
C LEU A 133 -41.73 0.51 -45.94
N TRP A 134 -40.81 -0.26 -45.36
CA TRP A 134 -40.53 -1.62 -45.83
C TRP A 134 -41.71 -2.56 -45.57
N GLU A 135 -42.39 -2.41 -44.43
CA GLU A 135 -43.60 -3.16 -44.11
C GLU A 135 -44.75 -2.78 -45.05
N GLU A 136 -44.96 -1.49 -45.32
CA GLU A 136 -45.95 -1.01 -46.28
C GLU A 136 -45.68 -1.51 -47.70
N ASP A 137 -44.44 -1.40 -48.17
CA ASP A 137 -44.06 -1.85 -49.50
C ASP A 137 -44.15 -3.38 -49.62
N TRP A 138 -43.79 -4.10 -48.57
CA TRP A 138 -44.00 -5.53 -48.48
C TRP A 138 -45.49 -5.88 -48.54
N GLU A 139 -46.35 -5.14 -47.87
CA GLU A 139 -47.80 -5.35 -47.92
C GLU A 139 -48.38 -5.05 -49.31
N LYS A 140 -47.93 -3.97 -49.98
CA LYS A 140 -48.30 -3.68 -51.37
C LYS A 140 -47.85 -4.77 -52.32
N VAL A 141 -46.63 -5.29 -52.17
CA VAL A 141 -46.12 -6.42 -52.96
C VAL A 141 -46.90 -7.68 -52.66
N LYS A 142 -47.25 -7.95 -51.39
CA LYS A 142 -48.06 -9.08 -50.97
C LYS A 142 -49.44 -9.03 -51.60
N ARG A 143 -50.14 -7.88 -51.53
CA ARG A 143 -51.43 -7.67 -52.19
C ARG A 143 -51.35 -7.93 -53.69
N ARG A 144 -50.42 -7.27 -54.40
CA ARG A 144 -50.20 -7.50 -55.85
C ARG A 144 -49.92 -8.98 -56.16
N ARG A 145 -49.15 -9.65 -55.29
CA ARG A 145 -48.80 -11.06 -55.45
C ARG A 145 -49.98 -11.99 -55.23
N ASP A 146 -50.92 -11.64 -54.37
CA ASP A 146 -52.16 -12.37 -54.13
C ASP A 146 -53.17 -12.13 -55.27
N ASP A 147 -53.25 -10.89 -55.78
CA ASP A 147 -54.09 -10.53 -56.93
C ASP A 147 -53.67 -11.23 -58.23
N ILE A 148 -52.36 -11.39 -58.45
CA ILE A 148 -51.80 -12.10 -59.63
C ILE A 148 -51.79 -13.63 -59.40
N ALA A 149 -52.04 -14.11 -58.18
CA ALA A 149 -51.99 -15.54 -57.90
C ALA A 149 -53.24 -16.25 -58.43
N ARG A 150 -53.02 -17.25 -59.29
CA ARG A 150 -54.07 -18.13 -59.82
C ARG A 150 -54.76 -18.99 -58.73
N TYR A 151 -54.13 -19.18 -57.57
CA TYR A 151 -54.63 -20.00 -56.47
C TYR A 151 -54.48 -19.25 -55.13
N PRO A 152 -55.47 -19.35 -54.21
CA PRO A 152 -55.44 -18.61 -52.95
C PRO A 152 -54.23 -19.01 -52.10
N ARG A 153 -53.41 -18.02 -51.75
CA ARG A 153 -52.25 -18.20 -50.88
C ARG A 153 -52.64 -17.84 -49.45
N GLY A 154 -52.46 -18.79 -48.53
CA GLY A 154 -52.94 -18.69 -47.16
C GLY A 154 -53.62 -19.96 -46.65
N VAL A 155 -53.87 -20.95 -47.52
CA VAL A 155 -54.20 -22.30 -47.06
C VAL A 155 -52.98 -22.89 -46.35
N THR A 156 -53.02 -22.89 -45.02
CA THR A 156 -52.07 -23.59 -44.18
C THR A 156 -51.93 -25.03 -44.67
N ASN A 157 -50.69 -25.49 -44.86
CA ASN A 157 -50.39 -26.89 -45.11
C ASN A 157 -50.85 -27.72 -43.90
N LYS A 158 -52.11 -28.20 -43.91
CA LYS A 158 -52.57 -29.22 -42.96
C LYS A 158 -52.06 -30.63 -43.30
N GLN A 159 -51.14 -30.76 -44.25
CA GLN A 159 -50.67 -32.05 -44.74
C GLN A 159 -49.19 -32.01 -45.10
N LYS A 160 -48.29 -31.97 -44.12
CA LYS A 160 -46.96 -32.58 -44.26
C LYS A 160 -46.57 -33.22 -42.92
N PRO A 161 -46.55 -34.55 -42.80
CA PRO A 161 -45.84 -35.18 -41.69
C PRO A 161 -44.35 -34.84 -41.86
N THR A 162 -43.76 -34.25 -40.83
CA THR A 162 -42.31 -34.09 -40.71
C THR A 162 -41.66 -35.47 -40.72
N LYS A 163 -41.18 -35.92 -41.88
CA LYS A 163 -40.24 -37.04 -41.95
C LYS A 163 -38.91 -36.56 -41.39
N VAL A 164 -38.69 -36.83 -40.10
CA VAL A 164 -37.37 -36.75 -39.50
C VAL A 164 -36.56 -37.91 -40.06
N VAL A 165 -35.64 -37.62 -40.99
CA VAL A 165 -34.65 -38.60 -41.44
C VAL A 165 -33.58 -38.67 -40.35
N LYS A 166 -33.58 -39.76 -39.58
CA LYS A 166 -32.46 -40.11 -38.70
C LYS A 166 -31.33 -40.64 -39.59
N PHE A 167 -30.30 -39.84 -39.77
CA PHE A 167 -29.02 -40.33 -40.30
C PHE A 167 -28.33 -41.14 -39.20
N SER A 168 -28.23 -42.45 -39.38
CA SER A 168 -27.33 -43.31 -38.62
C SER A 168 -25.97 -43.31 -39.32
N GLY A 169 -24.98 -42.63 -38.75
CA GLY A 169 -23.59 -42.78 -39.16
C GLY A 169 -22.76 -41.51 -38.98
N GLY A 170 -21.74 -41.60 -38.13
CA GLY A 170 -20.64 -40.65 -38.10
C GLY A 170 -20.67 -39.70 -36.92
N THR A 171 -20.00 -40.11 -35.84
CA THR A 171 -19.44 -39.22 -34.83
C THR A 171 -18.63 -38.12 -35.51
N PHE A 172 -19.22 -36.93 -35.70
CA PHE A 172 -18.45 -35.72 -35.93
C PHE A 172 -18.17 -35.08 -34.58
N GLY A 173 -16.88 -34.97 -34.28
CA GLY A 173 -16.35 -34.50 -33.02
C GLY A 173 -17.00 -33.20 -32.57
N ARG A 174 -17.51 -33.22 -31.34
CA ARG A 174 -17.77 -32.06 -30.52
C ARG A 174 -16.45 -31.30 -30.34
N SER A 175 -16.20 -30.36 -31.26
CA SER A 175 -15.21 -29.32 -31.03
C SER A 175 -15.68 -28.53 -29.82
N GLN A 176 -14.93 -28.65 -28.73
CA GLN A 176 -15.12 -27.84 -27.53
C GLN A 176 -14.83 -26.39 -27.92
N ARG A 177 -15.88 -25.62 -28.18
CA ARG A 177 -15.82 -24.18 -28.02
C ARG A 177 -16.00 -23.94 -26.53
N SER A 178 -14.88 -23.72 -25.85
CA SER A 178 -14.84 -23.31 -24.46
C SER A 178 -15.73 -22.08 -24.26
N SER A 179 -16.78 -22.26 -23.47
CA SER A 179 -17.43 -21.17 -22.76
C SER A 179 -16.51 -20.77 -21.61
N SER A 180 -15.74 -19.71 -21.78
CA SER A 180 -15.26 -18.95 -20.62
C SER A 180 -16.32 -17.89 -20.33
N GLY A 181 -17.30 -18.28 -19.51
CA GLY A 181 -18.11 -17.32 -18.79
C GLY A 181 -17.19 -16.57 -17.84
N VAL A 182 -17.23 -15.25 -17.94
CA VAL A 182 -16.68 -14.36 -16.92
C VAL A 182 -17.76 -14.33 -15.84
N GLU A 183 -17.45 -14.91 -14.68
CA GLU A 183 -18.19 -14.64 -13.46
C GLU A 183 -17.74 -13.23 -13.02
N ASP A 184 -18.68 -12.28 -13.11
CA ASP A 184 -18.64 -11.07 -12.30
C ASP A 184 -18.86 -11.51 -10.86
N ASP A 185 -17.80 -11.45 -10.05
CA ASP A 185 -17.91 -11.46 -8.59
C ASP A 185 -17.62 -10.04 -8.11
N SER A 186 -18.69 -9.26 -8.03
CA SER A 186 -18.75 -8.05 -7.23
C SER A 186 -18.94 -8.46 -5.78
N ASP A 187 -17.88 -8.38 -4.97
CA ASP A 187 -18.05 -8.23 -3.53
C ASP A 187 -17.45 -6.90 -3.08
N ILE A 188 -18.30 -6.19 -2.35
CA ILE A 188 -18.18 -4.83 -1.87
C ILE A 188 -17.54 -4.92 -0.49
N THR A 189 -16.43 -4.21 -0.27
CA THR A 189 -16.07 -3.75 1.07
C THR A 189 -15.95 -2.24 1.04
N GLU A 190 -16.98 -1.60 1.57
CA GLU A 190 -17.00 -0.21 1.98
C GLU A 190 -15.87 0.04 2.98
N GLU A 191 -15.04 1.07 2.76
CA GLU A 191 -14.36 1.73 3.87
C GLU A 191 -14.43 3.24 3.69
N GLU A 192 -15.14 3.83 4.64
CA GLU A 192 -15.52 5.21 4.83
C GLU A 192 -14.29 6.09 5.05
N LEU A 193 -14.09 7.12 4.21
CA LEU A 193 -13.12 8.19 4.47
C LEU A 193 -13.87 9.52 4.63
N GLN A 194 -14.09 9.92 5.87
CA GLN A 194 -14.56 11.27 6.20
C GLN A 194 -13.42 12.30 6.00
N PRO A 195 -13.69 13.47 5.40
CA PRO A 195 -12.73 14.56 5.38
C PRO A 195 -12.76 15.36 6.69
N ALA A 196 -11.59 15.50 7.32
CA ALA A 196 -11.36 16.40 8.44
C ALA A 196 -11.51 17.86 8.01
N THR A 197 -12.23 18.63 8.83
CA THR A 197 -12.12 20.09 8.93
C THR A 197 -11.39 20.44 10.22
#